data_AF-A0A9P5TUL7-F1
#
_entry.id   AF-A0A9P5TUL7-F1
#
_cell.length_a   1.000
_cell.length_b   1.000
_cell.length_c   1.000
_cell.angle_alpha   90.00
_cell.angle_beta   90.00
_cell.angle_gamma   90.00
#
_symmetry.space_group_name_H-M   'P 1'
#
loop_
_entity.id
_entity.type
_entity.pdbx_description
1 polymer ?
#
loop_
_entity_poly.entity_id
_entity_poly.type
_entity_poly.pdbx_seq_one_letter_code
_entity_poly.pdbx_strand_id
1 'polypeptide(L)'
;MVQKVAFIVHSSNHYTAYSQTQPQLVLEHGDSLHHAPSLGILDILKWVFAGLDDVYASPTQIVSGEIAHQGLGAGGEGSCALAALNFIEVQLDDSTTRWTGPKAKYFHDISLQELLIYHLTSRAALAECTTECMEVESGAVQVGPNSNLGFTGYNDYNLLSPLV
;
A
#
# COMPACT_ATOMS: atom_id res chain seq x y z
N MET A 1 -7.97 -23.09 -0.40
CA MET A 1 -7.28 -22.92 0.90
C MET A 1 -6.39 -21.70 0.79
N VAL A 2 -6.46 -20.76 1.74
CA VAL A 2 -5.61 -19.57 1.74
C VAL A 2 -4.20 -19.98 2.13
N GLN A 3 -3.20 -19.64 1.33
CA GLN A 3 -1.79 -19.95 1.63
C GLN A 3 -1.12 -18.82 2.40
N LYS A 4 -1.52 -17.58 2.12
CA LYS A 4 -0.88 -16.41 2.70
C LYS A 4 -1.85 -15.23 2.80
N VAL A 5 -1.72 -14.48 3.87
CA VAL A 5 -2.40 -13.20 4.07
C VAL A 5 -1.34 -12.16 4.40
N ALA A 6 -1.30 -11.06 3.66
CA ALA A 6 -0.41 -9.95 3.94
C ALA A 6 -1.13 -8.64 3.67
N PHE A 7 -0.80 -7.61 4.45
CA PHE A 7 -1.44 -6.31 4.36
C PHE A 7 -0.52 -5.22 4.91
N ILE A 8 -0.75 -3.99 4.46
CA ILE A 8 -0.06 -2.79 4.92
C ILE A 8 -1.01 -2.01 5.82
N VAL A 9 -0.51 -1.53 6.95
CA VAL A 9 -1.21 -0.65 7.89
C VAL A 9 -0.55 0.72 7.83
N HIS A 10 -1.38 1.75 7.70
CA HIS A 10 -0.96 3.13 7.84
C HIS A 10 -1.47 3.70 9.16
N SER A 11 -0.57 4.15 10.02
CA SER A 11 -0.91 4.80 11.29
C SER A 11 0.12 5.87 11.62
N SER A 12 -0.34 7.02 12.11
CA SER A 12 0.53 8.12 12.57
C SER A 12 1.59 8.54 11.53
N ASN A 13 1.19 8.63 10.26
CA ASN A 13 2.07 8.98 9.12
C ASN A 13 3.22 7.99 8.89
N HIS A 14 3.02 6.72 9.26
CA HIS A 14 3.99 5.65 9.07
C HIS A 14 3.29 4.40 8.54
N TYR A 15 4.01 3.68 7.67
CA TYR A 15 3.52 2.45 7.07
C TYR A 15 4.28 1.26 7.65
N THR A 16 3.54 0.24 8.09
CA THR A 16 4.08 -1.05 8.48
C THR A 16 3.35 -2.16 7.75
N ALA A 17 3.95 -3.33 7.66
CA ALA A 17 3.35 -4.48 7.01
C ALA A 17 3.20 -5.63 8.01
N TYR A 18 2.19 -6.45 7.75
CA TYR A 18 1.98 -7.70 8.42
C TYR A 18 1.83 -8.81 7.39
N SER A 19 2.31 -10.00 7.73
CA SER A 19 2.23 -11.16 6.86
C SER A 19 2.08 -12.44 7.68
N GLN A 20 1.26 -13.35 7.19
CA GLN A 20 1.03 -14.65 7.79
C GLN A 20 1.02 -15.72 6.70
N THR A 21 1.86 -16.73 6.89
CA THR A 21 1.86 -17.95 6.08
C THR A 21 0.97 -18.99 6.75
N GLN A 22 -0.08 -19.43 6.07
CA GLN A 22 -0.99 -20.44 6.60
C GLN A 22 -0.35 -21.84 6.54
N PRO A 23 -0.60 -22.71 7.54
CA PRO A 23 -1.52 -22.56 8.67
C PRO A 23 -0.83 -22.05 9.96
N GLN A 24 0.29 -21.35 9.85
CA GLN A 24 1.02 -20.89 11.04
C GLN A 24 0.19 -19.86 11.81
N LEU A 25 0.20 -19.94 13.14
CA LEU A 25 -0.54 -19.01 14.02
C LEU A 25 0.28 -17.74 14.35
N VAL A 26 1.23 -17.40 13.48
CA VAL A 26 2.19 -16.31 13.69
C VAL A 26 1.96 -15.23 12.65
N LEU A 27 1.81 -14.01 13.11
CA LEU A 27 1.79 -12.82 12.27
C LEU A 27 3.17 -12.15 12.34
N GLU A 28 3.88 -12.10 11.23
CA GLU A 28 5.14 -11.35 11.14
C GLU A 28 4.85 -9.87 10.93
N HIS A 29 5.54 -9.01 11.68
CA HIS A 29 5.44 -7.56 11.62
C HIS A 29 6.72 -6.96 11.03
N GLY A 30 6.58 -6.26 9.89
CA GLY A 30 7.64 -5.51 9.24
C GLY A 30 7.45 -4.01 9.43
N ASP A 31 8.27 -3.39 10.27
CA ASP A 31 8.34 -1.94 10.47
C ASP A 31 9.77 -1.45 10.21
N SER A 32 9.96 -0.56 9.23
CA SER A 32 11.29 -0.03 8.87
C SER A 32 11.89 0.94 9.88
N LEU A 33 11.14 1.36 10.90
CA LEU A 33 11.62 2.10 12.08
C LEU A 33 11.75 1.18 13.30
N HIS A 34 11.52 -0.13 13.14
CA HIS A 34 11.60 -1.16 14.18
C HIS A 34 10.77 -0.87 15.44
N HIS A 35 9.63 -0.17 15.30
CA HIS A 35 8.71 -0.03 16.42
C HIS A 35 8.01 -1.36 16.75
N ALA A 36 7.44 -1.42 17.95
CA ALA A 36 6.59 -2.53 18.35
C ALA A 36 5.30 -2.57 17.50
N PRO A 37 4.76 -3.77 17.22
CA PRO A 37 3.49 -3.91 16.53
C PRO A 37 2.33 -3.31 17.33
N SER A 38 1.24 -2.98 16.63
CA SER A 38 0.03 -2.47 17.28
C SER A 38 -0.65 -3.55 18.14
N LEU A 39 -1.00 -3.21 19.38
CA LEU A 39 -1.59 -4.14 20.35
C LEU A 39 -2.96 -4.70 19.91
N GLY A 40 -3.70 -3.98 19.07
CA GLY A 40 -5.06 -4.36 18.65
C GLY A 40 -5.13 -5.21 17.38
N ILE A 41 -4.01 -5.48 16.71
CA ILE A 41 -4.06 -6.07 15.36
C ILE A 41 -4.60 -7.51 15.36
N LEU A 42 -4.30 -8.31 16.39
CA LEU A 42 -4.81 -9.68 16.51
C LEU A 42 -6.34 -9.70 16.68
N ASP A 43 -6.88 -8.80 17.49
CA ASP A 43 -8.33 -8.69 17.69
C ASP A 43 -9.04 -8.27 16.40
N ILE A 44 -8.44 -7.34 15.64
CA ILE A 44 -8.95 -6.91 14.34
C ILE A 44 -8.96 -8.09 13.37
N LEU A 45 -7.86 -8.85 13.24
CA LEU A 45 -7.81 -9.99 12.32
C LEU A 45 -8.81 -11.07 12.71
N LYS A 46 -8.93 -11.37 14.00
CA LYS A 46 -9.93 -12.31 14.50
C LYS A 46 -11.35 -11.88 14.16
N TRP A 47 -11.64 -10.58 14.23
CA TRP A 47 -12.94 -10.05 13.82
C TRP A 47 -13.14 -10.09 12.30
N VAL A 48 -12.15 -9.67 11.51
CA VAL A 48 -12.20 -9.64 10.03
C VAL A 48 -12.42 -11.04 9.44
N PHE A 49 -11.77 -12.05 10.01
CA PHE A 49 -11.86 -13.43 9.55
C PHE A 49 -12.83 -14.29 10.37
N ALA A 50 -13.70 -13.67 11.18
CA ALA A 50 -14.70 -14.40 11.96
C ALA A 50 -15.60 -15.24 11.04
N GLY A 51 -15.73 -16.55 11.33
CA GLY A 51 -16.53 -17.48 10.54
C GLY A 51 -15.81 -18.09 9.34
N LEU A 52 -14.50 -17.83 9.18
CA LEU A 52 -13.64 -18.48 8.19
C LEU A 52 -12.66 -19.48 8.83
N ASP A 53 -12.99 -19.99 10.02
CA ASP A 53 -12.11 -20.85 10.83
C ASP A 53 -11.73 -22.17 10.13
N ASP A 54 -12.51 -22.59 9.14
CA ASP A 54 -12.27 -23.77 8.31
C ASP A 54 -11.24 -23.53 7.19
N VAL A 55 -10.99 -22.27 6.81
CA VAL A 55 -10.09 -21.89 5.72
C VAL A 55 -8.91 -21.04 6.19
N TYR A 56 -9.04 -20.37 7.33
CA TYR A 56 -8.08 -19.42 7.86
C TYR A 56 -7.79 -19.70 9.34
N ALA A 57 -6.53 -20.00 9.66
CA ALA A 57 -6.06 -20.10 11.02
C ALA A 57 -5.69 -18.71 11.54
N SER A 58 -6.50 -18.14 12.43
CA SER A 58 -6.25 -16.81 13.00
C SER A 58 -4.95 -16.80 13.82
N PRO A 59 -4.06 -15.80 13.62
CA PRO A 59 -2.81 -15.73 14.36
C PRO A 59 -3.08 -15.46 15.84
N THR A 60 -2.23 -16.01 16.70
CA THR A 60 -2.31 -15.87 18.17
C THR A 60 -1.12 -15.10 18.74
N GLN A 61 -0.09 -14.87 17.95
CA GLN A 61 1.09 -14.12 18.34
C GLN A 61 1.65 -13.29 17.18
N ILE A 62 2.35 -12.23 17.54
CA ILE A 62 3.06 -11.35 16.59
C ILE A 62 4.55 -11.49 16.86
N VAL A 63 5.34 -11.63 15.79
CA VAL A 63 6.80 -11.60 15.85
C VAL A 63 7.33 -10.51 14.92
N SER A 64 8.49 -9.94 15.25
CA SER A 64 9.16 -9.01 14.34
C SER A 64 9.76 -9.79 13.17
N GLY A 65 9.41 -9.39 11.95
CA GLY A 65 10.02 -9.90 10.73
C GLY A 65 11.34 -9.18 10.42
N GLU A 66 12.10 -9.75 9.49
CA GLU A 66 13.36 -9.14 9.04
C GLU A 66 13.10 -8.03 8.02
N ILE A 67 13.40 -6.79 8.39
CA ILE A 67 13.24 -5.62 7.52
C ILE A 67 14.36 -4.61 7.77
N ALA A 68 14.84 -3.99 6.69
CA ALA A 68 15.89 -2.97 6.79
C ALA A 68 15.39 -1.70 7.48
N HIS A 69 16.27 -1.07 8.25
CA HIS A 69 15.98 0.17 8.95
C HIS A 69 16.04 1.38 7.99
N GLN A 70 15.12 2.34 8.14
CA GLN A 70 15.10 3.60 7.39
C GLN A 70 15.58 4.77 8.25
N GLY A 71 16.04 5.85 7.62
CA GLY A 71 16.36 7.10 8.30
C GLY A 71 17.82 7.24 8.75
N LEU A 72 18.08 8.14 9.71
CA LEU A 72 19.40 8.73 10.00
C LEU A 72 20.56 7.72 9.97
N GLY A 73 21.38 7.81 8.93
CA GLY A 73 22.58 6.99 8.71
C GLY A 73 22.35 5.69 7.93
N ALA A 74 21.11 5.21 7.85
CA ALA A 74 20.69 4.09 6.99
C ALA A 74 20.19 4.57 5.62
N GLY A 75 19.70 5.81 5.51
CA GLY A 75 19.07 6.37 4.32
C GLY A 75 17.62 5.90 4.13
N GLY A 76 16.99 6.30 3.03
CA GLY A 76 15.60 5.94 2.73
C GLY A 76 14.58 6.67 3.61
N GLU A 77 14.90 7.88 4.06
CA GLU A 77 13.95 8.76 4.74
C GLU A 77 12.67 8.91 3.91
N GLY A 78 11.52 8.69 4.53
CA GLY A 78 10.21 8.79 3.87
C GLY A 78 9.81 7.57 3.04
N SER A 79 10.60 6.50 3.02
CA SER A 79 10.32 5.30 2.21
C SER A 79 9.57 4.18 2.94
N CYS A 80 8.93 4.44 4.08
CA CYS A 80 8.28 3.41 4.91
C CYS A 80 7.24 2.58 4.15
N ALA A 81 6.48 3.20 3.25
CA ALA A 81 5.51 2.48 2.43
C ALA A 81 6.19 1.45 1.50
N LEU A 82 7.32 1.81 0.90
CA LEU A 82 8.08 0.93 0.00
C LEU A 82 8.83 -0.16 0.77
N ALA A 83 9.36 0.16 1.95
CA ALA A 83 9.95 -0.83 2.82
C ALA A 83 8.91 -1.86 3.27
N ALA A 84 7.72 -1.41 3.67
CA ALA A 84 6.60 -2.27 4.05
C ALA A 84 6.09 -3.14 2.88
N LEU A 85 5.96 -2.56 1.68
CA LEU A 85 5.60 -3.33 0.49
C LEU A 85 6.66 -4.39 0.16
N ASN A 86 7.93 -4.01 0.13
CA ASN A 86 9.00 -4.95 -0.16
C ASN A 86 9.13 -6.06 0.88
N PHE A 87 8.86 -5.77 2.15
CA PHE A 87 8.76 -6.80 3.19
C PHE A 87 7.72 -7.88 2.85
N ILE A 88 6.60 -7.51 2.23
CA ILE A 88 5.60 -8.49 1.76
C ILE A 88 6.11 -9.25 0.53
N GLU A 89 6.65 -8.53 -0.47
CA GLU A 89 7.14 -9.11 -1.73
C GLU A 89 8.23 -10.16 -1.52
N VAL A 90 9.22 -9.86 -0.66
CA VAL A 90 10.34 -10.77 -0.36
C VAL A 90 9.87 -12.08 0.24
N GLN A 91 8.76 -12.08 0.97
CA GLN A 91 8.23 -13.32 1.51
C GLN A 91 7.34 -14.08 0.51
N LEU A 92 6.95 -13.45 -0.61
CA LEU A 92 6.26 -14.12 -1.72
C LEU A 92 7.27 -14.75 -2.67
N ASP A 93 8.42 -14.09 -2.86
CA ASP A 93 9.52 -14.54 -3.70
C ASP A 93 10.86 -14.14 -3.08
N ASP A 94 11.61 -15.13 -2.59
CA ASP A 94 12.92 -14.95 -1.98
C ASP A 94 13.98 -14.38 -2.94
N SER A 95 13.73 -14.43 -4.25
CA SER A 95 14.60 -13.82 -5.27
C SER A 95 14.39 -12.30 -5.40
N THR A 96 13.32 -11.77 -4.79
CA THR A 96 13.04 -10.33 -4.75
C THR A 96 14.20 -9.58 -4.11
N THR A 97 14.64 -8.52 -4.78
CA THR A 97 15.67 -7.65 -4.20
C THR A 97 15.13 -7.01 -2.92
N ARG A 98 15.85 -7.18 -1.81
CA ARG A 98 15.50 -6.56 -0.54
C ARG A 98 15.74 -5.04 -0.59
N TRP A 99 14.77 -4.31 -0.09
CA TRP A 99 14.83 -2.87 0.12
C TRP A 99 15.84 -2.57 1.23
N THR A 100 16.64 -1.54 1.00
CA THR A 100 17.53 -0.95 1.99
C THR A 100 17.53 0.56 1.78
N GLY A 101 17.83 1.33 2.81
CA GLY A 101 17.89 2.79 2.71
C GLY A 101 18.78 3.29 1.55
N PRO A 102 19.99 2.73 1.30
CA PRO A 102 20.81 3.16 0.15
C PRO A 102 20.21 2.83 -1.22
N LYS A 103 19.29 1.84 -1.30
CA LYS A 103 18.58 1.48 -2.52
C LYS A 103 17.24 2.20 -2.68
N ALA A 104 16.83 3.04 -1.73
CA ALA A 104 15.50 3.66 -1.74
C ALA A 104 15.15 4.34 -3.07
N LYS A 105 16.10 5.08 -3.67
CA LYS A 105 15.89 5.71 -4.98
C LYS A 105 15.51 4.71 -6.08
N TYR A 106 16.18 3.55 -6.14
CA TYR A 106 15.87 2.52 -7.13
C TYR A 106 14.42 2.05 -6.99
N PHE A 107 13.97 1.77 -5.76
CA PHE A 107 12.58 1.36 -5.51
C PHE A 107 11.58 2.46 -5.86
N HIS A 108 11.89 3.73 -5.55
CA HIS A 108 11.04 4.86 -5.93
C HIS A 108 10.86 4.94 -7.45
N ASP A 109 11.96 4.83 -8.20
CA ASP A 109 11.94 4.93 -9.66
C ASP A 109 11.12 3.77 -10.27
N ILE A 110 11.28 2.54 -9.76
CA ILE A 110 10.51 1.37 -10.20
C ILE A 110 9.02 1.54 -9.87
N SER A 111 8.66 1.90 -8.64
CA SER A 111 7.25 2.07 -8.26
C SER A 111 6.57 3.20 -9.03
N LEU A 112 7.29 4.28 -9.35
CA LEU A 112 6.77 5.34 -10.21
C LEU A 112 6.54 4.84 -11.63
N GLN A 113 7.48 4.08 -12.19
CA GLN A 113 7.32 3.47 -13.51
C GLN A 113 6.10 2.54 -13.55
N GLU A 114 5.93 1.68 -12.55
CA GLU A 114 4.77 0.78 -12.45
C GLU A 114 3.46 1.55 -12.34
N LEU A 115 3.42 2.61 -11.52
CA LEU A 115 2.24 3.48 -11.42
C LEU A 115 1.90 4.14 -12.76
N LEU A 116 2.90 4.60 -13.52
CA LEU A 116 2.70 5.17 -14.85
C LEU A 116 2.18 4.12 -15.84
N ILE A 117 2.76 2.91 -15.85
CA ILE A 117 2.28 1.81 -16.70
C ILE A 117 0.84 1.45 -16.33
N TYR A 118 0.53 1.32 -15.05
CA TYR A 118 -0.83 1.06 -14.58
C TYR A 118 -1.79 2.16 -15.01
N HIS A 119 -1.43 3.43 -14.85
CA HIS A 119 -2.25 4.56 -15.29
C HIS A 119 -2.52 4.54 -16.80
N LEU A 120 -1.49 4.31 -17.62
CA LEU A 120 -1.63 4.27 -19.08
C LEU A 120 -2.47 3.08 -19.55
N THR A 121 -2.26 1.91 -18.96
CA THR A 121 -3.00 0.68 -19.32
C THR A 121 -4.45 0.74 -18.83
N SER A 122 -4.67 1.18 -17.59
CA SER A 122 -6.02 1.37 -17.05
C SER A 122 -6.79 2.42 -17.83
N ARG A 123 -6.19 3.57 -18.21
CA ARG A 123 -6.86 4.57 -19.05
C ARG A 123 -7.22 4.03 -20.43
N ALA A 124 -6.35 3.26 -21.06
CA ALA A 124 -6.67 2.65 -22.36
C ALA A 124 -7.87 1.69 -22.24
N ALA A 125 -7.88 0.83 -21.22
CA ALA A 125 -8.97 -0.10 -20.99
C ALA A 125 -10.27 0.59 -20.52
N LEU A 126 -10.16 1.64 -19.70
CA LEU A 126 -11.30 2.40 -19.19
C LEU A 126 -11.91 3.28 -20.26
N ALA A 127 -11.15 3.82 -21.22
CA ALA A 127 -11.68 4.62 -22.32
C ALA A 127 -12.70 3.85 -23.19
N GLU A 128 -12.63 2.52 -23.20
CA GLU A 128 -13.57 1.65 -23.93
C GLU A 128 -14.90 1.44 -23.20
N CYS A 129 -14.94 1.67 -21.88
CA CYS A 129 -16.06 1.30 -21.01
C CYS A 129 -16.52 2.44 -20.08
N THR A 130 -15.90 3.62 -20.17
CA THR A 130 -16.21 4.78 -19.33
C THR A 130 -16.17 6.07 -20.13
N THR A 131 -16.91 7.08 -19.69
CA THR A 131 -16.92 8.46 -20.19
C THR A 131 -16.53 9.41 -19.07
N GLU A 132 -15.84 10.50 -19.41
CA GLU A 132 -15.44 11.50 -18.41
C GLU A 132 -16.69 12.17 -17.79
N CYS A 133 -16.78 12.18 -16.46
CA CYS A 133 -17.89 12.81 -15.74
C CYS A 133 -17.84 14.34 -15.79
N MET A 134 -16.67 14.91 -16.09
CA MET A 134 -16.45 16.35 -16.12
C MET A 134 -15.91 16.74 -17.50
N GLU A 135 -16.61 17.65 -18.18
CA GLU A 135 -16.02 18.36 -19.32
C GLU A 135 -14.91 19.27 -18.77
N VAL A 136 -13.65 19.01 -19.16
CA VAL A 136 -12.56 19.94 -18.86
C VAL A 136 -12.81 21.22 -19.65
N GLU A 137 -13.33 22.26 -18.99
CA GLU A 137 -13.45 23.59 -19.60
C GLU A 137 -12.08 24.01 -20.13
N SER A 138 -11.95 23.96 -21.46
CA SER A 138 -10.72 24.31 -22.18
C SER A 138 -10.61 25.84 -22.31
N GLY A 139 -10.79 26.54 -21.19
CA GLY A 139 -10.72 27.99 -21.09
C GLY A 139 -9.62 28.35 -20.11
N ALA A 140 -8.67 29.18 -20.53
CA ALA A 140 -7.63 29.72 -19.67
C ALA A 140 -8.24 30.59 -18.56
N VAL A 141 -8.65 29.97 -17.45
CA VAL A 141 -9.04 30.69 -16.24
C VAL A 141 -7.76 31.09 -15.53
N GLN A 142 -7.54 32.40 -15.40
CA GLN A 142 -6.45 32.92 -14.59
C GLN A 142 -6.67 32.55 -13.12
N VAL A 143 -5.90 31.57 -12.67
CA VAL A 143 -5.89 31.08 -11.29
C VAL A 143 -5.18 32.14 -10.42
N GLY A 144 -5.95 32.92 -9.66
CA GLY A 144 -5.39 33.80 -8.63
C GLY A 144 -4.71 32.98 -7.53
N PRO A 145 -3.71 33.52 -6.81
CA PRO A 145 -2.84 32.75 -5.90
C PRO A 145 -3.55 32.12 -4.68
N ASN A 146 -4.86 32.33 -4.52
CA ASN A 146 -5.67 31.81 -3.42
C ASN A 146 -6.86 30.93 -3.87
N SER A 147 -6.94 30.53 -5.14
CA SER A 147 -7.97 29.55 -5.51
C SER A 147 -7.53 28.16 -5.05
N ASN A 148 -8.05 27.74 -3.91
CA ASN A 148 -8.29 26.32 -3.66
C ASN A 148 -9.24 25.84 -4.77
N LEU A 149 -8.68 25.38 -5.90
CA LEU A 149 -9.42 24.67 -6.93
C LEU A 149 -9.99 23.42 -6.24
N GLY A 150 -11.29 23.48 -6.01
CA GLY A 150 -12.04 22.62 -5.09
C GLY A 150 -11.81 21.14 -5.32
N PHE A 151 -11.03 20.55 -4.43
CA PHE A 151 -11.12 19.14 -4.10
C PHE A 151 -11.53 19.08 -2.63
N THR A 152 -12.84 19.05 -2.38
CA THR A 152 -13.41 18.97 -1.04
C THR A 152 -14.31 17.75 -0.94
N GLY A 153 -13.70 16.58 -0.77
CA GLY A 153 -14.40 15.34 -0.39
C GLY A 153 -14.19 14.17 -1.34
N TYR A 154 -14.71 13.00 -0.94
CA TYR A 154 -14.59 11.74 -1.68
C TYR A 154 -15.33 11.73 -3.04
N ASN A 155 -16.24 12.68 -3.27
CA ASN A 155 -17.06 12.76 -4.48
C ASN A 155 -16.31 13.37 -5.69
N ASP A 156 -15.18 14.04 -5.48
CA ASP A 156 -14.44 14.75 -6.55
C ASP A 156 -13.43 13.87 -7.30
N TYR A 157 -13.29 12.59 -6.94
CA TYR A 157 -12.38 11.64 -7.61
C TYR A 157 -13.03 10.78 -8.69
N ASN A 158 -14.36 10.88 -8.89
CA ASN A 158 -15.06 10.16 -9.94
C ASN A 158 -14.94 10.90 -11.27
N LEU A 159 -13.73 10.91 -11.84
CA LEU A 159 -13.43 11.48 -13.15
C LEU A 159 -14.13 10.71 -14.29
N LEU A 160 -14.59 9.48 -14.04
CA LEU A 160 -15.10 8.56 -15.05
C LEU A 160 -16.44 7.94 -14.58
N SER A 161 -17.40 7.83 -15.49
CA SER A 161 -18.65 7.09 -15.32
C SER A 161 -18.71 5.96 -16.36
N PRO A 162 -19.31 4.80 -16.06
CA PRO A 162 -19.44 3.74 -17.05
C PRO A 162 -20.26 4.17 -18.27
N LEU A 163 -19.84 3.75 -19.46
CA LEU A 163 -20.66 3.83 -20.68
C LEU A 163 -21.84 2.88 -20.50
N VAL A 164 -23.05 3.42 -20.52
CA VAL A 164 -24.30 2.65 -20.36
C VAL A 164 -24.48 1.64 -21.48
#